data_AF-A0A6N9ZP06-F1
#
_entry.id   AF-A0A6N9ZP06-F1
#
_cell.length_a   1.000
_cell.length_b   1.000
_cell.length_c   1.000
_cell.angle_alpha   90.00
_cell.angle_beta   90.00
_cell.angle_gamma   90.00
#
_symmetry.space_group_name_H-M   'P 1'
#
loop_
_entity.id
_entity.type
_entity.pdbx_description
1 polymer ?
#
loop_
_entity_poly.entity_id
_entity_poly.type
_entity_poly.pdbx_seq_one_letter_code
_entity_poly.pdbx_strand_id
1 'polypeptide(L)'
;MSRCLHTNPDRIYDDMRSLRPDATLTLEGGRYATPLVLSSVSGSQQQPVVIHGNGAVIDGGGTYEDYRETANRLSAVQEANGRFPGIYYLADNAALVLRNCQWIVIEDLTFESCWPTAIYLDNCQHITLRRLHIRGSTIAIGAAGPYTRHLLIEACDWIQDLQSHGEADLAAIRNTGAVNAGLDPGDCRLWREISWSQVHGNIEDTNSRVNVETDERGFDGDFFRAWTIAGYVVLRNNIILDAFNGIHFFNDASDSTVEDFCRNIVIENNWFVRIRDNAIEAEDYAWNWTVRGNKFINCYMPFSLEMHRSGYFYIYGNLGWNQHRPGPDGDDRNFGQLFKFPKQHEAVGPHYVFNNSWMLRGPISKRNRLSRFHHLNNAIGYYGTAGLSTPKDAAPFGASWQNVPKPGQGENSLEGRYFTKLWQELDIRFDGDLIDHEYFPDLLRHAGYPIGVDANPGPVPFRSTAFGKPEELKLTVQVAAMPFQMQLPDGREQSVAGADYTVGAWQGERPFTIEKPMFYEYWLYPKPCGKGDQAEN
;
A
#
# COMPACT_ATOMS: atom_id res chain seq x y z
N MET A 1 33.54 13.32 -19.33
CA MET A 1 33.57 14.09 -18.07
C MET A 1 32.12 14.36 -17.73
N SER A 2 31.62 13.79 -16.63
CA SER A 2 30.26 14.06 -16.16
C SER A 2 30.09 15.56 -15.92
N ARG A 3 28.98 16.13 -16.37
CA ARG A 3 28.72 17.57 -16.28
C ARG A 3 27.98 17.83 -14.98
N CYS A 4 28.73 18.22 -13.96
CA CYS A 4 28.17 18.66 -12.68
C CYS A 4 27.76 20.13 -12.78
N LEU A 5 26.50 20.42 -12.47
CA LEU A 5 25.90 21.75 -12.43
C LEU A 5 25.42 22.00 -11.00
N HIS A 6 25.71 23.18 -10.46
CA HIS A 6 25.13 23.66 -9.20
C HIS A 6 24.09 24.73 -9.54
N THR A 7 22.93 24.67 -8.89
CA THR A 7 21.84 25.61 -9.16
C THR A 7 21.18 26.09 -7.88
N ASN A 8 20.68 27.33 -7.92
CA ASN A 8 19.93 27.96 -6.85
C ASN A 8 18.51 28.31 -7.36
N PRO A 9 17.60 28.78 -6.49
CA PRO A 9 16.23 29.07 -6.89
C PRO A 9 16.10 30.02 -8.08
N ASP A 10 17.00 31.00 -8.23
CA ASP A 10 16.95 32.01 -9.31
C ASP A 10 17.36 31.43 -10.68
N ARG A 11 18.12 30.33 -10.70
CA ARG A 11 18.71 29.76 -11.93
C ARG A 11 18.16 28.40 -12.34
N ILE A 12 17.36 27.77 -11.48
CA ILE A 12 16.96 26.37 -11.63
C ILE A 12 16.34 26.06 -13.01
N TYR A 13 15.51 26.95 -13.53
CA TYR A 13 14.84 26.72 -14.82
C TYR A 13 15.80 26.66 -16.01
N ASP A 14 16.79 27.54 -16.02
CA ASP A 14 17.77 27.58 -17.10
C ASP A 14 18.70 26.38 -17.03
N ASP A 15 19.11 26.00 -15.81
CA ASP A 15 19.98 24.85 -15.59
C ASP A 15 19.25 23.54 -15.90
N MET A 16 17.96 23.40 -15.53
CA MET A 16 17.12 22.24 -15.87
C MET A 16 16.94 22.07 -17.39
N ARG A 17 16.74 23.14 -18.15
CA ARG A 17 16.65 23.09 -19.63
C ARG A 17 17.96 22.63 -20.28
N SER A 18 19.07 22.81 -19.57
CA SER A 18 20.41 22.44 -20.04
C SER A 18 20.78 20.97 -19.79
N LEU A 19 19.94 20.21 -19.07
CA LEU A 19 20.21 18.81 -18.74
C LEU A 19 20.34 17.94 -19.98
N ARG A 20 21.32 17.04 -19.95
CA ARG A 20 21.70 16.09 -21.01
C ARG A 20 22.09 14.76 -20.34
N PRO A 21 22.16 13.62 -21.05
CA PRO A 21 22.71 12.38 -20.51
C PRO A 21 24.02 12.60 -19.75
N ASP A 22 24.23 11.88 -18.64
CA ASP A 22 25.39 12.00 -17.73
C ASP A 22 25.50 13.33 -16.94
N ALA A 23 24.48 14.20 -17.01
CA ALA A 23 24.44 15.42 -16.20
C ALA A 23 24.03 15.12 -14.75
N THR A 24 24.70 15.79 -13.80
CA THR A 24 24.30 15.84 -12.39
C THR A 24 23.98 17.28 -12.02
N LEU A 25 22.77 17.53 -11.56
CA LEU A 25 22.31 18.83 -11.07
C LEU A 25 22.19 18.78 -9.55
N THR A 26 23.03 19.57 -8.88
CA THR A 26 22.98 19.76 -7.44
C THR A 26 22.19 21.04 -7.12
N LEU A 27 21.04 20.89 -6.47
CA LEU A 27 20.28 21.99 -5.90
C LEU A 27 20.97 22.45 -4.61
N GLU A 28 21.33 23.72 -4.56
CA GLU A 28 21.85 24.36 -3.34
C GLU A 28 20.76 24.44 -2.27
N GLY A 29 21.17 24.55 -1.00
CA GLY A 29 20.23 24.72 0.10
C GLY A 29 19.39 25.98 -0.08
N GLY A 30 18.06 25.82 -0.06
CA GLY A 30 17.13 26.91 -0.37
C GLY A 30 15.72 26.42 -0.64
N ARG A 31 14.77 27.37 -0.72
CA ARG A 31 13.37 27.10 -1.06
C ARG A 31 13.12 27.35 -2.54
N TYR A 32 12.59 26.34 -3.22
CA TYR A 32 12.23 26.35 -4.63
C TYR A 32 10.70 26.35 -4.72
N ALA A 33 10.12 27.54 -4.70
CA ALA A 33 8.67 27.75 -4.56
C ALA A 33 7.87 27.74 -5.88
N THR A 34 8.56 27.64 -7.02
CA THR A 34 7.92 27.61 -8.34
C THR A 34 7.95 26.18 -8.89
N PRO A 35 6.85 25.65 -9.46
CA PRO A 35 6.81 24.28 -9.95
C PRO A 35 7.91 23.97 -10.97
N LEU A 36 8.59 22.85 -10.76
CA LEU A 36 9.69 22.37 -11.59
C LEU A 36 9.17 21.40 -12.64
N VAL A 37 9.52 21.62 -13.90
CA VAL A 37 9.03 20.78 -15.01
C VAL A 37 10.20 20.27 -15.84
N LEU A 38 10.34 18.95 -15.92
CA LEU A 38 11.19 18.26 -16.89
C LEU A 38 10.33 17.68 -18.00
N SER A 39 10.69 17.99 -19.23
CA SER A 39 10.02 17.46 -20.42
C SER A 39 11.04 16.89 -21.39
N SER A 40 10.83 15.65 -21.81
CA SER A 40 11.64 14.97 -22.83
C SER A 40 13.13 14.87 -22.49
N VAL A 41 13.47 14.82 -21.20
CA VAL A 41 14.85 14.60 -20.73
C VAL A 41 15.08 13.10 -20.65
N SER A 42 16.12 12.63 -21.33
CA SER A 42 16.44 11.20 -21.40
C SER A 42 17.92 10.98 -21.13
N GLY A 43 18.23 10.20 -20.10
CA GLY A 43 19.55 9.61 -19.86
C GLY A 43 19.68 8.22 -20.49
N SER A 44 20.60 7.42 -19.97
CA SER A 44 20.71 5.98 -20.25
C SER A 44 21.07 5.20 -18.99
N GLN A 45 21.03 3.87 -19.06
CA GLN A 45 21.41 3.02 -17.93
C GLN A 45 22.83 3.31 -17.41
N GLN A 46 23.76 3.63 -18.32
CA GLN A 46 25.16 3.92 -17.99
C GLN A 46 25.42 5.41 -17.74
N GLN A 47 24.50 6.29 -18.16
CA GLN A 47 24.62 7.74 -18.09
C GLN A 47 23.28 8.38 -17.71
N PRO A 48 22.77 8.09 -16.50
CA PRO A 48 21.52 8.68 -16.04
C PRO A 48 21.67 10.20 -15.87
N VAL A 49 20.55 10.91 -15.87
CA VAL A 49 20.49 12.29 -15.38
C VAL A 49 20.18 12.23 -13.89
N VAL A 50 20.96 12.92 -13.08
CA VAL A 50 20.79 12.92 -11.61
C VAL A 50 20.43 14.34 -11.16
N ILE A 51 19.41 14.45 -10.32
CA ILE A 51 19.01 15.69 -9.65
C ILE A 51 18.98 15.41 -8.15
N HIS A 52 19.75 16.17 -7.37
CA HIS A 52 19.82 15.97 -5.93
C HIS A 52 20.11 17.28 -5.20
N GLY A 53 19.83 17.36 -3.89
CA GLY A 53 20.08 18.60 -3.15
C GLY A 53 19.80 18.50 -1.66
N ASN A 54 20.82 18.12 -0.89
CA ASN A 54 20.68 18.06 0.57
C ASN A 54 20.42 19.47 1.15
N GLY A 55 19.26 19.65 1.78
CA GLY A 55 18.78 20.95 2.27
C GLY A 55 18.03 21.80 1.23
N ALA A 56 17.81 21.29 0.02
CA ALA A 56 16.90 21.89 -0.94
C ALA A 56 15.45 21.48 -0.61
N VAL A 57 14.58 22.48 -0.53
CA VAL A 57 13.14 22.31 -0.25
C VAL A 57 12.36 22.74 -1.49
N ILE A 58 11.66 21.79 -2.11
CA ILE A 58 10.65 22.09 -3.12
C ILE A 58 9.36 22.45 -2.37
N ASP A 59 8.89 23.67 -2.52
CA ASP A 59 7.83 24.24 -1.69
C ASP A 59 6.60 24.55 -2.55
N GLY A 60 5.43 24.03 -2.16
CA GLY A 60 4.16 24.33 -2.84
C GLY A 60 3.54 25.66 -2.41
N GLY A 61 4.03 26.28 -1.34
CA GLY A 61 3.71 27.65 -0.95
C GLY A 61 2.39 27.86 -0.20
N GLY A 62 1.68 26.79 0.21
CA GLY A 62 0.39 26.89 0.92
C GLY A 62 0.26 25.93 2.12
N THR A 63 -0.58 26.29 3.09
CA THR A 63 -0.92 25.38 4.20
C THR A 63 -1.99 24.37 3.78
N TYR A 64 -2.18 23.31 4.58
CA TYR A 64 -3.32 22.42 4.36
C TYR A 64 -4.64 23.17 4.52
N GLU A 65 -4.74 24.09 5.49
CA GLU A 65 -5.93 24.88 5.75
C GLU A 65 -6.34 25.74 4.54
N ASP A 66 -5.36 26.33 3.84
CA ASP A 66 -5.61 27.07 2.59
C ASP A 66 -6.12 26.15 1.48
N TYR A 67 -5.55 24.94 1.39
CA TYR A 67 -5.93 23.97 0.37
C TYR A 67 -7.26 23.28 0.66
N ARG A 68 -7.60 23.03 1.92
CA ARG A 68 -8.81 22.31 2.36
C ARG A 68 -10.06 22.93 1.78
N GLU A 69 -10.23 24.23 1.93
CA GLU A 69 -11.40 24.93 1.40
C GLU A 69 -11.45 24.83 -0.14
N THR A 70 -10.30 24.95 -0.80
CA THR A 70 -10.18 24.80 -2.25
C THR A 70 -10.58 23.39 -2.70
N ALA A 71 -10.04 22.35 -2.05
CA ALA A 71 -10.36 20.96 -2.32
C ALA A 71 -11.86 20.70 -2.14
N ASN A 72 -12.45 21.12 -1.02
CA ASN A 72 -13.87 20.90 -0.77
C ASN A 72 -14.76 21.61 -1.80
N ARG A 73 -14.43 22.85 -2.21
CA ARG A 73 -15.17 23.55 -3.27
C ARG A 73 -15.11 22.79 -4.59
N LEU A 74 -13.93 22.29 -4.97
CA LEU A 74 -13.72 21.54 -6.21
C LEU A 74 -14.44 20.18 -6.18
N SER A 75 -14.38 19.46 -5.06
CA SER A 75 -15.15 18.24 -4.81
C SER A 75 -16.65 18.46 -4.90
N ALA A 76 -17.17 19.55 -4.31
CA ALA A 76 -18.59 19.89 -4.38
C ALA A 76 -19.04 20.14 -5.83
N VAL A 77 -18.19 20.74 -6.66
CA VAL A 77 -18.44 20.92 -8.09
C VAL A 77 -18.46 19.58 -8.84
N GLN A 78 -17.56 18.63 -8.53
CA GLN A 78 -17.60 17.29 -9.12
C GLN A 78 -18.90 16.57 -8.76
N GLU A 79 -19.32 16.60 -7.49
CA GLU A 79 -20.57 16.00 -7.03
C GLU A 79 -21.80 16.64 -7.69
N ALA A 80 -21.82 17.97 -7.81
CA ALA A 80 -22.90 18.68 -8.50
C ALA A 80 -23.03 18.29 -9.98
N ASN A 81 -21.94 17.83 -10.60
CA ASN A 81 -21.89 17.31 -11.97
C ASN A 81 -22.15 15.80 -12.06
N GLY A 82 -22.59 15.16 -10.97
CA GLY A 82 -22.91 13.73 -10.94
C GLY A 82 -21.68 12.82 -10.97
N ARG A 83 -20.51 13.33 -10.57
CA ARG A 83 -19.26 12.57 -10.45
C ARG A 83 -18.94 12.31 -8.99
N PHE A 84 -18.07 11.34 -8.73
CA PHE A 84 -17.52 11.14 -7.40
C PHE A 84 -16.77 12.42 -6.93
N PRO A 85 -16.95 12.87 -5.67
CA PRO A 85 -16.37 14.12 -5.14
C PRO A 85 -14.85 14.09 -4.88
N GLY A 86 -14.08 13.41 -5.73
CA GLY A 86 -12.61 13.35 -5.62
C GLY A 86 -11.91 14.52 -6.31
N ILE A 87 -10.67 14.81 -5.89
CA ILE A 87 -9.81 15.85 -6.49
C ILE A 87 -8.69 15.28 -7.39
N TYR A 88 -8.72 13.98 -7.66
CA TYR A 88 -7.67 13.24 -8.37
C TYR A 88 -7.35 13.75 -9.79
N TYR A 89 -8.32 14.42 -10.44
CA TYR A 89 -8.12 15.02 -11.77
C TYR A 89 -7.14 16.21 -11.76
N LEU A 90 -6.74 16.68 -10.58
CA LEU A 90 -5.73 17.74 -10.38
C LEU A 90 -4.34 17.16 -10.13
N ALA A 91 -4.14 15.85 -10.29
CA ALA A 91 -2.88 15.19 -9.95
C ALA A 91 -1.65 15.79 -10.65
N ASP A 92 -1.82 16.36 -11.86
CA ASP A 92 -0.74 16.98 -12.62
C ASP A 92 -0.41 18.42 -12.20
N ASN A 93 -1.19 19.01 -11.28
CA ASN A 93 -0.83 20.24 -10.56
C ASN A 93 0.18 19.90 -9.46
N ALA A 94 1.39 19.54 -9.86
CA ALA A 94 2.45 19.10 -8.97
C ALA A 94 3.60 20.10 -8.83
N ALA A 95 4.29 20.06 -7.70
CA ALA A 95 5.49 20.85 -7.46
C ALA A 95 6.68 20.41 -8.32
N LEU A 96 6.75 19.11 -8.66
CA LEU A 96 7.70 18.56 -9.62
C LEU A 96 6.97 17.67 -10.64
N VAL A 97 7.11 18.01 -11.92
CA VAL A 97 6.49 17.30 -13.03
C VAL A 97 7.55 16.74 -13.97
N LEU A 98 7.49 15.43 -14.25
CA LEU A 98 8.29 14.78 -15.29
C LEU A 98 7.35 14.28 -16.39
N ARG A 99 7.60 14.71 -17.63
CA ARG A 99 6.85 14.29 -18.82
C ARG A 99 7.80 13.70 -19.87
N ASN A 100 7.49 12.51 -20.38
CA ASN A 100 8.26 11.84 -21.42
C ASN A 100 9.76 11.70 -21.07
N CYS A 101 10.07 11.52 -19.79
CA CYS A 101 11.45 11.45 -19.30
C CYS A 101 11.93 10.01 -19.16
N GLN A 102 13.24 9.77 -19.31
CA GLN A 102 13.81 8.45 -19.09
C GLN A 102 15.16 8.49 -18.37
N TRP A 103 15.45 7.46 -17.56
CA TRP A 103 16.73 7.31 -16.85
C TRP A 103 17.08 8.54 -16.01
N ILE A 104 16.11 8.97 -15.19
CA ILE A 104 16.26 10.09 -14.26
C ILE A 104 16.33 9.56 -12.84
N VAL A 105 17.29 10.04 -12.06
CA VAL A 105 17.39 9.82 -10.63
C VAL A 105 17.13 11.14 -9.91
N ILE A 106 16.17 11.13 -8.99
CA ILE A 106 15.84 12.27 -8.13
C ILE A 106 16.02 11.82 -6.70
N GLU A 107 16.92 12.48 -5.97
CA GLU A 107 17.28 12.03 -4.63
C GLU A 107 17.64 13.13 -3.65
N ASP A 108 17.52 12.82 -2.35
CA ASP A 108 17.95 13.70 -1.27
C ASP A 108 17.29 15.09 -1.33
N LEU A 109 15.98 15.14 -1.61
CA LEU A 109 15.19 16.37 -1.65
C LEU A 109 14.07 16.34 -0.60
N THR A 110 13.69 17.52 -0.12
CA THR A 110 12.51 17.70 0.73
C THR A 110 11.40 18.37 -0.08
N PHE A 111 10.17 17.90 0.10
CA PHE A 111 8.95 18.48 -0.47
C PHE A 111 8.06 18.92 0.70
N GLU A 112 7.70 20.19 0.73
CA GLU A 112 6.82 20.76 1.76
C GLU A 112 5.62 21.40 1.09
N SER A 113 4.44 21.23 1.69
CA SER A 113 3.26 22.03 1.35
C SER A 113 2.83 21.90 -0.13
N CYS A 114 3.18 20.80 -0.78
CA CYS A 114 2.91 20.55 -2.20
C CYS A 114 1.47 20.05 -2.43
N TRP A 115 0.48 20.88 -2.13
CA TRP A 115 -0.93 20.56 -2.38
C TRP A 115 -1.35 20.98 -3.81
N PRO A 116 -2.00 20.11 -4.62
CA PRO A 116 -2.36 18.73 -4.31
C PRO A 116 -1.20 17.73 -4.39
N THR A 117 -0.24 17.92 -5.29
CA THR A 117 0.73 16.86 -5.62
C THR A 117 2.18 17.29 -5.42
N ALA A 118 2.99 16.44 -4.79
CA ALA A 118 4.44 16.71 -4.70
C ALA A 118 5.16 16.37 -6.02
N ILE A 119 4.97 15.14 -6.53
CA ILE A 119 5.64 14.67 -7.74
C ILE A 119 4.63 14.04 -8.70
N TYR A 120 4.67 14.42 -9.97
CA TYR A 120 3.84 13.82 -11.02
C TYR A 120 4.70 13.30 -12.19
N LEU A 121 4.47 12.05 -12.57
CA LEU A 121 5.16 11.35 -13.65
C LEU A 121 4.16 11.02 -14.76
N ASP A 122 4.47 11.40 -15.99
CA ASP A 122 3.64 11.08 -17.15
C ASP A 122 4.49 10.60 -18.34
N ASN A 123 4.15 9.41 -18.84
CA ASN A 123 4.87 8.67 -19.87
C ASN A 123 6.39 8.56 -19.61
N CYS A 124 6.78 8.25 -18.37
CA CYS A 124 8.18 8.20 -17.94
C CYS A 124 8.72 6.77 -17.76
N GLN A 125 10.00 6.53 -18.07
CA GLN A 125 10.62 5.19 -17.98
C GLN A 125 11.92 5.20 -17.19
N HIS A 126 12.19 4.18 -16.38
CA HIS A 126 13.44 4.08 -15.61
C HIS A 126 13.67 5.32 -14.72
N ILE A 127 12.67 5.66 -13.91
CA ILE A 127 12.75 6.78 -12.96
C ILE A 127 13.06 6.22 -11.58
N THR A 128 14.05 6.80 -10.90
CA THR A 128 14.35 6.50 -9.49
C THR A 128 14.04 7.72 -8.64
N LEU A 129 13.17 7.55 -7.66
CA LEU A 129 12.86 8.51 -6.62
C LEU A 129 13.39 7.93 -5.31
N ARG A 130 14.35 8.60 -4.67
CA ARG A 130 15.09 8.01 -3.56
C ARG A 130 15.37 8.98 -2.42
N ARG A 131 15.16 8.54 -1.18
CA ARG A 131 15.43 9.37 0.02
C ARG A 131 14.77 10.75 -0.10
N LEU A 132 13.50 10.75 -0.52
CA LEU A 132 12.68 11.96 -0.59
C LEU A 132 11.87 12.08 0.71
N HIS A 133 11.84 13.29 1.26
CA HIS A 133 11.08 13.61 2.47
C HIS A 133 9.90 14.48 2.08
N ILE A 134 8.67 13.95 2.18
CA ILE A 134 7.47 14.64 1.72
C ILE A 134 6.59 14.95 2.94
N ARG A 135 6.20 16.22 3.10
CA ARG A 135 5.39 16.72 4.22
C ARG A 135 4.18 17.49 3.71
N GLY A 136 3.01 16.89 3.92
CA GLY A 136 1.77 17.34 3.30
C GLY A 136 1.76 17.08 1.78
N SER A 137 0.55 16.91 1.25
CA SER A 137 0.15 16.76 -0.16
C SER A 137 -1.10 15.88 -0.17
N THR A 138 -2.00 16.05 -1.11
CA THR A 138 -3.03 15.05 -1.37
C THR A 138 -2.38 13.79 -1.92
N ILE A 139 -1.49 13.95 -2.90
CA ILE A 139 -0.78 12.86 -3.58
C ILE A 139 0.72 13.10 -3.48
N ALA A 140 1.46 12.22 -2.82
CA ALA A 140 2.92 12.38 -2.76
C ALA A 140 3.55 12.11 -4.13
N ILE A 141 3.18 11.00 -4.77
CA ILE A 141 3.71 10.62 -6.09
C ILE A 141 2.55 10.13 -6.97
N GLY A 142 2.21 10.90 -8.01
CA GLY A 142 1.27 10.52 -9.05
C GLY A 142 1.98 9.98 -10.29
N ALA A 143 1.45 8.92 -10.89
CA ALA A 143 1.99 8.31 -12.11
C ALA A 143 0.88 8.00 -13.12
N ALA A 144 1.00 8.52 -14.33
CA ALA A 144 0.02 8.32 -15.39
C ALA A 144 0.69 8.06 -16.74
N GLY A 145 -0.13 7.75 -17.73
CA GLY A 145 0.30 7.57 -19.11
C GLY A 145 0.70 6.12 -19.42
N PRO A 146 0.27 5.59 -20.58
CA PRO A 146 0.40 4.16 -20.89
C PRO A 146 1.84 3.69 -21.03
N TYR A 147 2.79 4.60 -21.22
CA TYR A 147 4.21 4.28 -21.32
C TYR A 147 4.98 4.45 -20.02
N THR A 148 4.31 4.81 -18.92
CA THR A 148 4.95 4.93 -17.62
C THR A 148 5.28 3.55 -17.05
N ARG A 149 6.57 3.29 -16.81
CA ARG A 149 7.07 2.00 -16.31
C ARG A 149 8.48 2.06 -15.74
N HIS A 150 8.92 1.00 -15.09
CA HIS A 150 10.26 0.89 -14.52
C HIS A 150 10.52 2.02 -13.51
N LEU A 151 9.65 2.13 -12.52
CA LEU A 151 9.76 3.12 -11.45
C LEU A 151 10.35 2.47 -10.20
N LEU A 152 11.39 3.08 -9.62
CA LEU A 152 11.93 2.72 -8.32
C LEU A 152 11.63 3.85 -7.33
N ILE A 153 10.84 3.56 -6.30
CA ILE A 153 10.55 4.48 -5.20
C ILE A 153 11.12 3.85 -3.95
N GLU A 154 12.25 4.37 -3.47
CA GLU A 154 12.99 3.74 -2.38
C GLU A 154 13.45 4.68 -1.27
N ALA A 155 13.33 4.19 -0.03
CA ALA A 155 13.79 4.90 1.16
C ALA A 155 13.19 6.31 1.34
N CYS A 156 12.04 6.59 0.73
CA CYS A 156 11.30 7.84 0.92
C CYS A 156 10.46 7.80 2.20
N ASP A 157 10.06 8.96 2.71
CA ASP A 157 9.05 9.07 3.76
C ASP A 157 8.02 10.15 3.45
N TRP A 158 6.77 9.86 3.80
CA TRP A 158 5.65 10.76 3.62
C TRP A 158 4.79 10.81 4.88
N ILE A 159 4.51 12.02 5.31
CA ILE A 159 3.54 12.33 6.36
C ILE A 159 2.49 13.23 5.71
N GLN A 160 1.26 12.74 5.60
CA GLN A 160 0.19 13.51 4.98
C GLN A 160 -0.43 14.49 5.97
N ASP A 161 -0.88 14.00 7.11
CA ASP A 161 -1.40 14.80 8.21
C ASP A 161 -0.27 15.24 9.15
N LEU A 162 0.07 16.53 9.07
CA LEU A 162 1.12 17.15 9.87
C LEU A 162 0.66 17.51 11.29
N GLN A 163 -0.63 17.37 11.61
CA GLN A 163 -1.20 17.57 12.95
C GLN A 163 -1.35 16.21 13.66
N SER A 164 -0.28 15.41 13.60
CA SER A 164 -0.23 14.07 14.16
C SER A 164 1.18 13.75 14.69
N HIS A 165 1.47 12.48 14.91
CA HIS A 165 2.69 11.94 15.50
C HIS A 165 3.72 11.43 14.48
N GLY A 166 3.48 11.66 13.18
CA GLY A 166 4.28 11.08 12.09
C GLY A 166 5.79 11.28 12.25
N GLU A 167 6.25 12.47 12.65
CA GLU A 167 7.68 12.74 12.78
C GLU A 167 8.34 11.93 13.92
N ALA A 168 7.62 11.76 15.03
CA ALA A 168 8.12 10.99 16.16
C ALA A 168 8.21 9.49 15.81
N ASP A 169 7.21 8.97 15.11
CA ASP A 169 7.23 7.59 14.62
C ASP A 169 8.27 7.37 13.53
N LEU A 170 8.42 8.31 12.60
CA LEU A 170 9.46 8.26 11.57
C LEU A 170 10.85 8.15 12.21
N ALA A 171 11.14 9.02 13.18
CA ALA A 171 12.39 9.00 13.92
C ALA A 171 12.58 7.66 14.66
N ALA A 172 11.54 7.15 15.33
CA ALA A 172 11.61 5.87 16.03
C ALA A 172 11.89 4.69 15.08
N ILE A 173 11.19 4.63 13.94
CA ILE A 173 11.36 3.56 12.95
C ILE A 173 12.77 3.60 12.38
N ARG A 174 13.28 4.78 11.99
CA ARG A 174 14.63 4.92 11.42
C ARG A 174 15.71 4.56 12.45
N ASN A 175 15.51 4.91 13.72
CA ASN A 175 16.52 4.69 14.76
C ASN A 175 16.51 3.28 15.36
N THR A 176 15.33 2.67 15.48
CA THR A 176 15.13 1.43 16.26
C THR A 176 14.41 0.32 15.52
N GLY A 177 13.89 0.57 14.31
CA GLY A 177 13.11 -0.40 13.56
C GLY A 177 11.71 -0.67 14.14
N ALA A 178 11.18 0.24 14.97
CA ALA A 178 9.87 0.15 15.60
C ALA A 178 9.19 1.52 15.69
N VAL A 179 7.86 1.54 15.71
CA VAL A 179 7.08 2.76 16.03
C VAL A 179 7.21 3.12 17.51
N ASN A 180 6.90 4.37 17.85
CA ASN A 180 6.86 4.81 19.23
C ASN A 180 5.50 4.43 19.86
N ALA A 181 5.45 3.25 20.46
CA ALA A 181 4.24 2.70 21.08
C ALA A 181 3.69 3.49 22.29
N GLY A 182 4.42 4.51 22.78
CA GLY A 182 3.97 5.39 23.86
C GLY A 182 3.12 6.58 23.42
N LEU A 183 2.96 6.78 22.11
CA LEU A 183 2.18 7.88 21.55
C LEU A 183 0.69 7.52 21.51
N ASP A 184 -0.17 8.45 21.93
CA ASP A 184 -1.62 8.24 21.95
C ASP A 184 -2.20 8.50 20.55
N PRO A 185 -2.77 7.50 19.87
CA PRO A 185 -3.44 7.73 18.58
C PRO A 185 -4.69 8.59 18.69
N GLY A 186 -5.15 8.92 19.91
CA GLY A 186 -6.15 9.92 20.22
C GLY A 186 -5.84 11.30 19.64
N ASP A 187 -4.56 11.68 19.61
CA ASP A 187 -4.08 13.00 19.17
C ASP A 187 -3.77 13.07 17.67
N CYS A 188 -4.12 12.03 16.90
CA CYS A 188 -3.89 11.94 15.46
C CYS A 188 -5.14 12.40 14.69
N ARG A 189 -5.13 13.62 14.14
CA ARG A 189 -6.31 14.26 13.52
C ARG A 189 -6.96 13.41 12.42
N LEU A 190 -6.22 13.03 11.38
CA LEU A 190 -6.77 12.23 10.27
C LEU A 190 -7.16 10.82 10.70
N TRP A 191 -6.37 10.20 11.58
CA TRP A 191 -6.62 8.84 12.02
C TRP A 191 -7.84 8.72 12.93
N ARG A 192 -8.03 9.63 13.88
CA ARG A 192 -8.99 9.47 14.99
C ARG A 192 -10.07 10.56 15.07
N GLU A 193 -9.80 11.79 14.64
CA GLU A 193 -10.76 12.90 14.79
C GLU A 193 -11.65 13.08 13.56
N ILE A 194 -11.09 12.90 12.36
CA ILE A 194 -11.81 13.10 11.09
C ILE A 194 -12.61 11.85 10.72
N SER A 195 -13.90 12.05 10.41
CA SER A 195 -14.74 10.96 9.93
C SER A 195 -14.38 10.57 8.50
N TRP A 196 -14.56 9.29 8.17
CA TRP A 196 -14.30 8.81 6.81
C TRP A 196 -15.12 9.60 5.76
N SER A 197 -16.38 9.91 6.10
CA SER A 197 -17.30 10.63 5.22
C SER A 197 -16.85 12.06 4.90
N GLN A 198 -16.11 12.73 5.79
CA GLN A 198 -15.58 14.07 5.53
C GLN A 198 -14.48 14.07 4.47
N VAL A 199 -13.78 12.94 4.28
CA VAL A 199 -12.70 12.81 3.30
C VAL A 199 -13.25 12.23 1.99
N HIS A 200 -13.99 11.12 2.06
CA HIS A 200 -14.33 10.31 0.88
C HIS A 200 -15.84 10.03 0.73
N GLY A 201 -16.70 10.58 1.60
CA GLY A 201 -18.14 10.38 1.51
C GLY A 201 -18.75 10.99 0.24
N ASN A 202 -19.78 10.34 -0.31
CA ASN A 202 -20.61 10.89 -1.39
C ASN A 202 -22.09 10.79 -1.01
N ILE A 203 -22.96 11.40 -1.82
CA ILE A 203 -24.42 11.36 -1.58
C ILE A 203 -25.00 9.95 -1.49
N GLU A 204 -24.47 8.98 -2.25
CA GLU A 204 -24.97 7.60 -2.29
C GLU A 204 -24.62 6.82 -1.02
N ASP A 205 -23.40 7.04 -0.51
CA ASP A 205 -22.86 6.35 0.65
C ASP A 205 -23.33 6.98 1.98
N THR A 206 -23.48 8.31 2.00
CA THR A 206 -23.62 9.06 3.26
C THR A 206 -24.93 9.84 3.38
N ASN A 207 -25.75 9.86 2.33
CA ASN A 207 -26.94 10.73 2.21
C ASN A 207 -26.65 12.22 2.47
N SER A 208 -25.39 12.63 2.35
CA SER A 208 -24.92 13.99 2.58
C SER A 208 -24.04 14.42 1.41
N ARG A 209 -24.15 15.70 1.02
CA ARG A 209 -23.28 16.30 0.01
C ARG A 209 -21.99 16.82 0.64
N VAL A 210 -21.00 17.11 -0.20
CA VAL A 210 -19.76 17.75 0.23
C VAL A 210 -20.05 19.04 1.01
N ASN A 211 -19.54 19.14 2.24
CA ASN A 211 -19.61 20.36 3.03
C ASN A 211 -18.31 21.16 2.87
N VAL A 212 -18.39 22.30 2.19
CA VAL A 212 -17.23 23.15 1.90
C VAL A 212 -16.49 23.61 3.16
N GLU A 213 -17.19 23.84 4.26
CA GLU A 213 -16.62 24.42 5.48
C GLU A 213 -15.90 23.39 6.38
N THR A 214 -16.38 22.13 6.36
CA THR A 214 -16.02 21.12 7.37
C THR A 214 -15.47 19.82 6.80
N ASP A 215 -15.63 19.55 5.51
CA ASP A 215 -15.03 18.37 4.90
C ASP A 215 -13.50 18.53 4.82
N GLU A 216 -12.82 17.43 4.58
CA GLU A 216 -11.36 17.32 4.60
C GLU A 216 -10.88 16.66 3.29
N ARG A 217 -11.50 17.04 2.16
CA ARG A 217 -11.30 16.41 0.83
C ARG A 217 -9.87 16.47 0.34
N GLY A 218 -9.08 17.43 0.84
CA GLY A 218 -7.67 17.52 0.54
C GLY A 218 -6.86 16.31 0.99
N PHE A 219 -7.34 15.52 1.98
CA PHE A 219 -6.67 14.30 2.42
C PHE A 219 -6.97 13.08 1.55
N ASP A 220 -7.97 13.14 0.67
CA ASP A 220 -8.35 12.02 -0.18
C ASP A 220 -7.30 11.76 -1.28
N GLY A 221 -6.25 11.04 -0.91
CA GLY A 221 -5.13 10.72 -1.79
C GLY A 221 -4.12 9.77 -1.14
N ASP A 222 -2.95 9.67 -1.76
CA ASP A 222 -2.09 8.49 -1.72
C ASP A 222 -0.60 8.84 -1.65
N PHE A 223 0.19 7.94 -1.07
CA PHE A 223 1.65 8.01 -1.17
C PHE A 223 2.07 7.80 -2.62
N PHE A 224 1.53 6.76 -3.25
CA PHE A 224 1.77 6.47 -4.64
C PHE A 224 0.45 6.14 -5.32
N ARG A 225 0.06 6.96 -6.29
CA ARG A 225 -1.13 6.73 -7.11
C ARG A 225 -0.75 6.52 -8.56
N ALA A 226 -1.25 5.44 -9.15
CA ALA A 226 -1.08 5.15 -10.56
C ALA A 226 -2.43 5.09 -11.29
N TRP A 227 -2.48 5.70 -12.48
CA TRP A 227 -3.62 5.61 -13.39
C TRP A 227 -3.17 4.94 -14.70
N THR A 228 -3.52 3.66 -14.85
CA THR A 228 -3.38 2.88 -16.08
C THR A 228 -1.99 3.00 -16.70
N ILE A 229 -0.98 2.76 -15.87
CA ILE A 229 0.43 2.74 -16.27
C ILE A 229 0.85 1.32 -16.67
N ALA A 230 1.87 1.17 -17.52
CA ALA A 230 2.34 -0.16 -17.94
C ALA A 230 2.93 -1.01 -16.79
N GLY A 231 3.20 -0.43 -15.62
CA GLY A 231 3.64 -1.13 -14.43
C GLY A 231 5.15 -1.20 -14.28
N TYR A 232 5.72 -2.34 -13.89
CA TYR A 232 7.14 -2.49 -13.57
C TYR A 232 7.54 -1.47 -12.48
N VAL A 233 6.97 -1.60 -11.28
CA VAL A 233 7.22 -0.66 -10.18
C VAL A 233 7.77 -1.40 -8.97
N VAL A 234 8.83 -0.84 -8.36
CA VAL A 234 9.36 -1.27 -7.08
C VAL A 234 9.14 -0.14 -6.07
N LEU A 235 8.38 -0.41 -5.02
CA LEU A 235 8.24 0.46 -3.86
C LEU A 235 8.87 -0.24 -2.66
N ARG A 236 10.02 0.25 -2.17
CA ARG A 236 10.73 -0.41 -1.09
C ARG A 236 11.31 0.49 -0.01
N ASN A 237 11.33 -0.03 1.22
CA ASN A 237 11.94 0.65 2.38
C ASN A 237 11.39 2.06 2.63
N ASN A 238 10.17 2.36 2.16
CA ASN A 238 9.50 3.63 2.39
C ASN A 238 8.76 3.62 3.73
N ILE A 239 8.51 4.80 4.28
CA ILE A 239 7.72 4.98 5.52
C ILE A 239 6.56 5.93 5.23
N ILE A 240 5.35 5.42 5.36
CA ILE A 240 4.09 6.10 5.00
C ILE A 240 3.28 6.24 6.28
N LEU A 241 3.04 7.50 6.68
CA LEU A 241 2.52 7.84 8.00
C LEU A 241 1.31 8.77 7.87
N ASP A 242 0.33 8.56 8.75
CA ASP A 242 -0.75 9.53 9.00
C ASP A 242 -1.44 9.97 7.72
N ALA A 243 -1.83 8.99 6.91
CA ALA A 243 -2.32 9.19 5.56
C ALA A 243 -3.68 8.55 5.33
N PHE A 244 -4.39 9.04 4.32
CA PHE A 244 -5.67 8.48 3.95
C PHE A 244 -5.49 7.13 3.26
N ASN A 245 -4.76 7.11 2.13
CA ASN A 245 -4.34 5.89 1.45
C ASN A 245 -2.81 5.79 1.35
N GLY A 246 -2.32 4.57 1.12
CA GLY A 246 -0.91 4.29 0.88
C GLY A 246 -0.60 4.20 -0.61
N ILE A 247 -0.62 2.99 -1.15
CA ILE A 247 -0.23 2.70 -2.54
C ILE A 247 -1.47 2.24 -3.30
N HIS A 248 -1.83 2.94 -4.37
CA HIS A 248 -3.05 2.71 -5.13
C HIS A 248 -2.77 2.66 -6.63
N PHE A 249 -3.16 1.56 -7.28
CA PHE A 249 -3.14 1.43 -8.73
C PHE A 249 -4.55 1.25 -9.27
N PHE A 250 -4.95 2.16 -10.15
CA PHE A 250 -6.10 2.00 -11.03
C PHE A 250 -5.65 1.45 -12.36
N ASN A 251 -6.42 0.51 -12.90
CA ASN A 251 -6.30 0.08 -14.27
C ASN A 251 -7.68 0.11 -14.90
N ASP A 252 -8.02 1.19 -15.58
CA ASP A 252 -9.30 1.34 -16.28
C ASP A 252 -9.22 0.99 -17.77
N ALA A 253 -8.14 0.31 -18.19
CA ALA A 253 -7.95 -0.10 -19.57
C ALA A 253 -9.06 -1.05 -20.05
N SER A 254 -9.37 -0.98 -21.34
CA SER A 254 -10.31 -1.89 -21.98
C SER A 254 -9.89 -3.36 -21.87
N ASP A 255 -10.85 -4.27 -21.80
CA ASP A 255 -10.65 -5.72 -21.66
C ASP A 255 -9.63 -6.32 -22.65
N SER A 256 -9.48 -5.74 -23.85
CA SER A 256 -8.55 -6.22 -24.89
C SER A 256 -7.08 -5.89 -24.65
N THR A 257 -6.78 -4.93 -23.76
CA THR A 257 -5.43 -4.44 -23.47
C THR A 257 -5.11 -4.38 -21.98
N VAL A 258 -6.05 -4.78 -21.14
CA VAL A 258 -5.97 -4.63 -19.68
C VAL A 258 -4.74 -5.30 -19.06
N GLU A 259 -4.27 -6.41 -19.65
CA GLU A 259 -3.09 -7.17 -19.19
C GLU A 259 -1.74 -6.46 -19.47
N ASP A 260 -1.75 -5.37 -20.25
CA ASP A 260 -0.57 -4.57 -20.54
C ASP A 260 -0.27 -3.55 -19.42
N PHE A 261 -1.20 -3.35 -18.49
CA PHE A 261 -1.16 -2.30 -17.47
C PHE A 261 -1.12 -2.86 -16.05
N CYS A 262 -0.65 -2.03 -15.11
CA CYS A 262 -0.55 -2.31 -13.67
C CYS A 262 0.04 -3.70 -13.38
N ARG A 263 1.05 -4.07 -14.17
CA ARG A 263 1.70 -5.39 -14.13
C ARG A 263 3.08 -5.34 -13.49
N ASN A 264 3.51 -6.45 -12.88
CA ASN A 264 4.85 -6.64 -12.34
C ASN A 264 5.21 -5.59 -11.28
N ILE A 265 4.51 -5.64 -10.15
CA ILE A 265 4.66 -4.67 -9.06
C ILE A 265 5.27 -5.37 -7.84
N VAL A 266 6.27 -4.74 -7.22
CA VAL A 266 6.86 -5.20 -5.96
C VAL A 266 6.72 -4.11 -4.90
N ILE A 267 6.05 -4.45 -3.81
CA ILE A 267 5.90 -3.60 -2.63
C ILE A 267 6.57 -4.33 -1.47
N GLU A 268 7.75 -3.89 -1.05
CA GLU A 268 8.53 -4.61 -0.05
C GLU A 268 9.14 -3.76 1.07
N ASN A 269 9.15 -4.31 2.28
CA ASN A 269 9.84 -3.72 3.43
C ASN A 269 9.43 -2.27 3.76
N ASN A 270 8.22 -1.85 3.36
CA ASN A 270 7.68 -0.54 3.68
C ASN A 270 6.99 -0.57 5.05
N TRP A 271 6.87 0.61 5.66
CA TRP A 271 6.04 0.85 6.84
C TRP A 271 4.79 1.61 6.42
N PHE A 272 3.63 1.12 6.84
CA PHE A 272 2.34 1.78 6.73
C PHE A 272 1.83 2.01 8.14
N VAL A 273 1.64 3.27 8.53
CA VAL A 273 1.31 3.64 9.90
C VAL A 273 0.12 4.58 9.88
N ARG A 274 -0.97 4.19 10.54
CA ARG A 274 -2.22 4.97 10.64
C ARG A 274 -2.78 5.34 9.27
N ILE A 275 -3.03 4.33 8.44
CA ILE A 275 -3.65 4.50 7.13
C ILE A 275 -5.17 4.44 7.26
N ARG A 276 -5.83 5.58 7.06
CA ARG A 276 -7.24 5.81 7.41
C ARG A 276 -8.24 5.06 6.51
N ASP A 277 -7.83 4.69 5.30
CA ASP A 277 -8.59 3.86 4.38
C ASP A 277 -7.74 2.66 3.88
N ASN A 278 -7.15 2.70 2.68
CA ASN A 278 -6.45 1.56 2.07
C ASN A 278 -4.93 1.75 2.03
N ALA A 279 -4.18 0.80 2.63
CA ALA A 279 -2.72 0.84 2.62
C ALA A 279 -2.13 0.37 1.28
N ILE A 280 -2.65 -0.72 0.73
CA ILE A 280 -2.29 -1.22 -0.60
C ILE A 280 -3.57 -1.56 -1.34
N GLU A 281 -3.77 -0.90 -2.47
CA GLU A 281 -4.95 -1.02 -3.29
C GLU A 281 -4.62 -1.31 -4.76
N ALA A 282 -5.19 -2.41 -5.24
CA ALA A 282 -5.27 -2.74 -6.65
C ALA A 282 -6.75 -2.67 -7.04
N GLU A 283 -7.08 -1.75 -7.93
CA GLU A 283 -8.46 -1.46 -8.32
C GLU A 283 -8.66 -1.76 -9.81
N ASP A 284 -9.86 -2.23 -10.14
CA ASP A 284 -10.29 -2.71 -11.45
C ASP A 284 -9.51 -3.92 -11.98
N TYR A 285 -8.21 -3.79 -12.24
CA TYR A 285 -7.40 -4.87 -12.80
C TYR A 285 -5.90 -4.79 -12.45
N ALA A 286 -5.24 -5.94 -12.23
CA ALA A 286 -3.81 -5.98 -11.86
C ALA A 286 -3.13 -7.33 -12.14
N TRP A 287 -1.83 -7.35 -12.50
CA TRP A 287 -1.10 -8.57 -12.85
C TRP A 287 0.26 -8.71 -12.18
N ASN A 288 0.57 -9.88 -11.61
CA ASN A 288 1.91 -10.27 -11.16
C ASN A 288 2.46 -9.35 -10.05
N TRP A 289 1.77 -9.30 -8.92
CA TRP A 289 2.15 -8.48 -7.77
C TRP A 289 2.85 -9.30 -6.70
N THR A 290 3.89 -8.75 -6.09
CA THR A 290 4.54 -9.30 -4.90
C THR A 290 4.54 -8.26 -3.79
N VAL A 291 3.94 -8.61 -2.65
CA VAL A 291 3.83 -7.74 -1.47
C VAL A 291 4.44 -8.46 -0.28
N ARG A 292 5.63 -8.03 0.16
CA ARG A 292 6.39 -8.80 1.15
C ARG A 292 7.15 -8.01 2.18
N GLY A 293 7.29 -8.56 3.38
CA GLY A 293 8.13 -7.98 4.42
C GLY A 293 7.66 -6.61 4.91
N ASN A 294 6.47 -6.14 4.53
CA ASN A 294 5.94 -4.85 4.95
C ASN A 294 5.43 -4.91 6.40
N LYS A 295 5.36 -3.73 7.04
CA LYS A 295 4.90 -3.56 8.41
C LYS A 295 3.66 -2.67 8.40
N PHE A 296 2.57 -3.15 8.95
CA PHE A 296 1.28 -2.47 8.98
C PHE A 296 0.89 -2.14 10.42
N ILE A 297 0.88 -0.87 10.76
CA ILE A 297 0.58 -0.36 12.09
C ILE A 297 -0.71 0.44 12.00
N ASN A 298 -1.79 -0.06 12.61
CA ASN A 298 -3.11 0.58 12.58
C ASN A 298 -3.51 0.98 11.14
N CYS A 299 -3.74 0.02 10.25
CA CYS A 299 -4.30 0.31 8.93
C CYS A 299 -5.77 -0.11 8.94
N TYR A 300 -6.68 0.77 8.50
CA TYR A 300 -8.10 0.42 8.38
C TYR A 300 -8.28 -0.77 7.42
N MET A 301 -7.61 -0.72 6.27
CA MET A 301 -7.56 -1.79 5.28
C MET A 301 -6.12 -2.01 4.80
N PRO A 302 -5.36 -2.99 5.33
CA PRO A 302 -4.03 -3.29 4.83
C PRO A 302 -4.02 -3.65 3.33
N PHE A 303 -5.01 -4.44 2.88
CA PHE A 303 -5.14 -4.86 1.49
C PHE A 303 -6.56 -4.63 0.96
N SER A 304 -6.68 -3.73 -0.01
CA SER A 304 -7.87 -3.57 -0.84
C SER A 304 -7.61 -4.20 -2.20
N LEU A 305 -8.09 -5.43 -2.40
CA LEU A 305 -7.92 -6.15 -3.66
C LEU A 305 -9.26 -6.11 -4.38
N GLU A 306 -9.59 -5.02 -5.06
CA GLU A 306 -10.91 -4.78 -5.67
C GLU A 306 -10.92 -4.99 -7.19
N MET A 307 -10.01 -5.81 -7.69
CA MET A 307 -9.94 -6.14 -9.11
C MET A 307 -11.13 -6.99 -9.57
N HIS A 308 -11.67 -6.70 -10.75
CA HIS A 308 -12.60 -7.56 -11.48
C HIS A 308 -11.90 -8.76 -12.12
N ARG A 309 -10.70 -8.55 -12.67
CA ARG A 309 -9.83 -9.62 -13.20
C ARG A 309 -8.39 -9.36 -12.81
N SER A 310 -7.65 -10.42 -12.50
CA SER A 310 -6.24 -10.28 -12.11
C SER A 310 -5.36 -11.47 -12.50
N GLY A 311 -4.06 -11.21 -12.51
CA GLY A 311 -3.00 -12.21 -12.70
C GLY A 311 -2.59 -12.89 -11.40
N TYR A 312 -1.28 -13.07 -11.23
CA TYR A 312 -0.69 -13.75 -10.08
C TYR A 312 -0.43 -12.76 -8.94
N PHE A 313 -0.70 -13.15 -7.70
CA PHE A 313 -0.40 -12.36 -6.50
C PHE A 313 0.35 -13.19 -5.46
N TYR A 314 1.34 -12.57 -4.81
CA TYR A 314 2.14 -13.17 -3.74
C TYR A 314 2.23 -12.20 -2.57
N ILE A 315 1.59 -12.53 -1.45
CA ILE A 315 1.56 -11.70 -0.24
C ILE A 315 2.14 -12.51 0.92
N TYR A 316 3.38 -12.22 1.31
CA TYR A 316 4.07 -13.06 2.30
C TYR A 316 5.08 -12.35 3.19
N GLY A 317 5.37 -12.91 4.36
CA GLY A 317 6.36 -12.37 5.29
C GLY A 317 6.00 -10.99 5.85
N ASN A 318 4.75 -10.54 5.70
CA ASN A 318 4.30 -9.25 6.23
C ASN A 318 3.96 -9.36 7.72
N LEU A 319 4.10 -8.24 8.43
CA LEU A 319 3.84 -8.11 9.86
C LEU A 319 2.78 -7.03 10.08
N GLY A 320 1.85 -7.23 11.00
CA GLY A 320 0.90 -6.17 11.30
C GLY A 320 0.22 -6.21 12.66
N TRP A 321 -0.18 -5.02 13.11
CA TRP A 321 -0.89 -4.76 14.35
C TRP A 321 -2.01 -3.79 14.06
N ASN A 322 -3.26 -4.21 14.27
CA ASN A 322 -4.42 -3.37 14.17
C ASN A 322 -5.06 -3.22 15.55
N GLN A 323 -4.43 -2.42 16.41
CA GLN A 323 -4.82 -2.31 17.82
C GLN A 323 -5.84 -1.18 18.02
N HIS A 324 -5.62 -0.04 17.38
CA HIS A 324 -6.38 1.18 17.66
C HIS A 324 -7.50 1.38 16.63
N ARG A 325 -8.55 2.09 17.04
CA ARG A 325 -9.73 2.34 16.21
C ARG A 325 -9.54 3.62 15.37
N PRO A 326 -9.75 3.60 14.04
CA PRO A 326 -9.81 4.82 13.25
C PRO A 326 -11.16 5.53 13.35
N GLY A 327 -11.18 6.82 13.05
CA GLY A 327 -12.36 7.68 13.01
C GLY A 327 -12.91 8.02 14.39
N PRO A 328 -13.74 9.07 14.51
CA PRO A 328 -14.38 9.44 15.77
C PRO A 328 -15.40 8.40 16.23
N ASP A 329 -15.86 8.54 17.48
CA ASP A 329 -16.92 7.68 18.00
C ASP A 329 -18.22 7.88 17.20
N GLY A 330 -18.83 6.77 16.77
CA GLY A 330 -20.02 6.78 15.93
C GLY A 330 -19.76 6.75 14.42
N ASP A 331 -18.50 6.86 13.97
CA ASP A 331 -18.13 6.63 12.57
C ASP A 331 -18.47 5.17 12.15
N ASP A 332 -19.08 4.98 10.98
CA ASP A 332 -19.48 3.67 10.48
C ASP A 332 -18.31 2.90 9.81
N ARG A 333 -17.21 3.60 9.47
CA ARG A 333 -15.97 3.05 8.91
C ARG A 333 -14.82 3.10 9.92
N ASN A 334 -15.05 2.49 11.09
CA ASN A 334 -14.11 2.48 12.23
C ASN A 334 -13.60 1.09 12.64
N PHE A 335 -13.91 0.03 11.89
CA PHE A 335 -13.52 -1.35 12.29
C PHE A 335 -12.50 -2.01 11.36
N GLY A 336 -12.55 -1.69 10.06
CA GLY A 336 -11.61 -2.25 9.09
C GLY A 336 -11.77 -3.76 8.87
N GLN A 337 -10.84 -4.34 8.12
CA GLN A 337 -10.63 -5.78 7.90
C GLN A 337 -9.25 -5.96 7.25
N LEU A 338 -8.69 -7.18 7.24
CA LEU A 338 -7.39 -7.42 6.63
C LEU A 338 -7.45 -7.34 5.09
N PHE A 339 -8.48 -7.92 4.49
CA PHE A 339 -8.72 -7.96 3.05
C PHE A 339 -10.11 -7.44 2.67
N LYS A 340 -10.16 -6.43 1.79
CA LYS A 340 -11.36 -6.07 1.00
C LYS A 340 -11.31 -6.80 -0.32
N PHE A 341 -12.45 -7.37 -0.73
CA PHE A 341 -12.59 -8.15 -1.95
C PHE A 341 -13.73 -7.61 -2.82
N PRO A 342 -13.67 -7.80 -4.15
CA PRO A 342 -14.68 -7.35 -5.09
C PRO A 342 -15.92 -8.24 -5.00
N LYS A 343 -17.06 -7.75 -5.49
CA LYS A 343 -18.31 -8.54 -5.57
C LYS A 343 -18.18 -9.74 -6.52
N GLN A 344 -17.38 -9.60 -7.58
CA GLN A 344 -17.09 -10.61 -8.58
C GLN A 344 -15.61 -10.54 -8.95
N HIS A 345 -14.99 -11.69 -9.19
CA HIS A 345 -13.58 -11.78 -9.54
C HIS A 345 -13.29 -12.93 -10.49
N GLU A 346 -12.52 -12.66 -11.52
CA GLU A 346 -11.90 -13.66 -12.39
C GLU A 346 -10.37 -13.70 -12.16
N ALA A 347 -9.83 -14.89 -11.96
CA ALA A 347 -8.41 -15.07 -11.70
C ALA A 347 -7.73 -15.81 -12.86
N VAL A 348 -6.80 -15.14 -13.55
CA VAL A 348 -5.89 -15.76 -14.52
C VAL A 348 -4.82 -16.58 -13.80
N GLY A 349 -4.36 -16.10 -12.64
CA GLY A 349 -3.39 -16.77 -11.78
C GLY A 349 -3.85 -16.89 -10.31
N PRO A 350 -3.20 -17.72 -9.49
CA PRO A 350 -3.46 -17.80 -8.06
C PRO A 350 -3.01 -16.56 -7.28
N HIS A 351 -3.65 -16.37 -6.14
CA HIS A 351 -3.36 -15.35 -5.15
C HIS A 351 -2.90 -16.04 -3.87
N TYR A 352 -1.58 -16.16 -3.69
CA TYR A 352 -0.99 -16.78 -2.51
C TYR A 352 -0.81 -15.75 -1.40
N VAL A 353 -1.41 -16.00 -0.24
CA VAL A 353 -1.23 -15.22 0.99
C VAL A 353 -0.68 -16.14 2.06
N PHE A 354 0.62 -16.03 2.37
CA PHE A 354 1.26 -17.04 3.21
C PHE A 354 2.35 -16.52 4.11
N ASN A 355 2.57 -17.21 5.24
CA ASN A 355 3.62 -16.87 6.19
C ASN A 355 3.61 -15.38 6.56
N ASN A 356 2.44 -14.81 6.81
CA ASN A 356 2.30 -13.48 7.41
C ASN A 356 1.98 -13.62 8.90
N SER A 357 2.33 -12.61 9.70
CA SER A 357 2.00 -12.57 11.13
C SER A 357 1.19 -11.32 11.48
N TRP A 358 0.06 -11.51 12.14
CA TRP A 358 -0.90 -10.45 12.41
C TRP A 358 -1.42 -10.49 13.84
N MET A 359 -1.57 -9.30 14.43
CA MET A 359 -2.42 -9.05 15.58
C MET A 359 -3.61 -8.20 15.15
N LEU A 360 -4.80 -8.81 15.08
CA LEU A 360 -5.99 -8.20 14.53
C LEU A 360 -7.00 -7.83 15.60
N ARG A 361 -7.72 -6.72 15.38
CA ARG A 361 -8.98 -6.39 16.05
C ARG A 361 -10.19 -6.65 15.13
N GLY A 362 -9.92 -6.75 13.83
CA GLY A 362 -10.90 -6.89 12.77
C GLY A 362 -10.92 -8.26 12.09
N PRO A 363 -11.94 -8.55 11.26
CA PRO A 363 -12.00 -9.75 10.44
C PRO A 363 -10.81 -9.88 9.47
N ILE A 364 -10.53 -11.10 9.04
CA ILE A 364 -9.65 -11.36 7.89
C ILE A 364 -10.32 -10.83 6.63
N SER A 365 -11.58 -11.20 6.40
CA SER A 365 -12.41 -10.62 5.35
C SER A 365 -13.88 -10.66 5.76
N LYS A 366 -14.65 -9.60 5.50
CA LYS A 366 -16.06 -9.51 5.90
C LYS A 366 -17.00 -10.07 4.85
N ARG A 367 -16.72 -9.80 3.58
CA ARG A 367 -17.69 -10.01 2.49
C ARG A 367 -17.03 -10.23 1.13
N ASN A 368 -17.85 -10.76 0.23
CA ASN A 368 -17.53 -11.00 -1.18
C ASN A 368 -16.50 -12.13 -1.38
N ARG A 369 -15.68 -12.06 -2.43
CA ARG A 369 -14.85 -13.18 -2.90
C ARG A 369 -13.61 -12.76 -3.67
N LEU A 370 -12.61 -13.62 -3.66
CA LEU A 370 -11.46 -13.55 -4.56
C LEU A 370 -11.15 -14.95 -5.06
N SER A 371 -11.37 -15.19 -6.35
CA SER A 371 -11.07 -16.47 -7.00
C SER A 371 -9.57 -16.82 -6.92
N ARG A 372 -9.27 -18.12 -6.75
CA ARG A 372 -7.93 -18.71 -6.59
C ARG A 372 -7.15 -18.10 -5.42
N PHE A 373 -7.85 -17.75 -4.33
CA PHE A 373 -7.27 -17.20 -3.11
C PHE A 373 -6.78 -18.31 -2.18
N HIS A 374 -5.46 -18.47 -2.06
CA HIS A 374 -4.80 -19.51 -1.29
C HIS A 374 -4.13 -18.87 -0.06
N HIS A 375 -4.81 -18.93 1.07
CA HIS A 375 -4.36 -18.40 2.36
C HIS A 375 -3.72 -19.52 3.19
N LEU A 376 -2.39 -19.50 3.35
CA LEU A 376 -1.61 -20.65 3.82
C LEU A 376 -0.59 -20.29 4.92
N ASN A 377 -0.50 -21.08 5.98
CA ASN A 377 0.59 -20.99 6.98
C ASN A 377 0.78 -19.59 7.61
N ASN A 378 -0.27 -18.77 7.72
CA ASN A 378 -0.22 -17.48 8.41
C ASN A 378 -0.40 -17.68 9.92
N ALA A 379 0.13 -16.76 10.73
CA ALA A 379 -0.03 -16.73 12.17
C ALA A 379 -0.87 -15.50 12.55
N ILE A 380 -2.10 -15.69 13.01
CA ILE A 380 -3.06 -14.60 13.24
C ILE A 380 -3.58 -14.64 14.68
N GLY A 381 -3.11 -13.71 15.49
CA GLY A 381 -3.63 -13.44 16.82
C GLY A 381 -4.72 -12.37 16.80
N TYR A 382 -5.54 -12.35 17.85
CA TYR A 382 -6.61 -11.37 18.02
C TYR A 382 -6.48 -10.58 19.33
N TYR A 383 -6.77 -9.29 19.28
CA TYR A 383 -6.95 -8.47 20.48
C TYR A 383 -8.31 -8.80 21.11
N GLY A 384 -8.29 -9.47 22.27
CA GLY A 384 -9.51 -9.93 22.96
C GLY A 384 -10.40 -8.82 23.54
N THR A 385 -11.33 -9.21 24.42
CA THR A 385 -12.42 -8.39 25.00
C THR A 385 -11.98 -7.26 25.95
N ALA A 386 -10.68 -6.97 26.05
CA ALA A 386 -10.13 -5.86 26.85
C ALA A 386 -10.47 -4.46 26.27
N GLY A 387 -11.65 -4.31 25.66
CA GLY A 387 -12.17 -3.06 25.10
C GLY A 387 -11.83 -2.81 23.62
N LEU A 388 -11.08 -3.70 22.96
CA LEU A 388 -10.63 -3.50 21.58
C LEU A 388 -11.61 -4.09 20.55
N SER A 389 -12.10 -5.31 20.80
CA SER A 389 -13.12 -5.97 19.95
C SER A 389 -13.88 -7.04 20.70
N THR A 390 -15.12 -7.32 20.27
CA THR A 390 -15.80 -8.56 20.67
C THR A 390 -15.42 -9.70 19.71
N PRO A 391 -15.47 -10.97 20.14
CA PRO A 391 -15.26 -12.11 19.23
C PRO A 391 -16.19 -12.08 18.01
N LYS A 392 -17.40 -11.55 18.16
CA LYS A 392 -18.34 -11.42 17.04
C LYS A 392 -17.89 -10.38 16.02
N ASP A 393 -17.42 -9.23 16.49
CA ASP A 393 -16.96 -8.16 15.60
C ASP A 393 -15.66 -8.54 14.89
N ALA A 394 -14.79 -9.28 15.58
CA ALA A 394 -13.52 -9.79 15.08
C ALA A 394 -13.60 -11.12 14.31
N ALA A 395 -14.80 -11.70 14.17
CA ALA A 395 -14.99 -12.99 13.51
C ALA A 395 -14.23 -13.06 12.17
N PRO A 396 -13.42 -14.11 11.90
CA PRO A 396 -12.52 -14.14 10.75
C PRO A 396 -13.19 -13.83 9.42
N PHE A 397 -14.44 -14.29 9.24
CA PHE A 397 -15.24 -14.10 8.02
C PHE A 397 -16.39 -13.08 8.17
N GLY A 398 -16.26 -12.15 9.13
CA GLY A 398 -17.21 -11.08 9.42
C GLY A 398 -18.47 -11.56 10.15
N ALA A 399 -19.23 -10.63 10.73
CA ALA A 399 -20.37 -10.94 11.62
C ALA A 399 -21.51 -11.77 10.98
N SER A 400 -21.54 -11.91 9.66
CA SER A 400 -22.58 -12.62 8.89
C SER A 400 -22.19 -14.04 8.47
N TRP A 401 -21.06 -14.57 8.94
CA TRP A 401 -20.50 -15.87 8.50
C TRP A 401 -21.44 -17.07 8.71
N GLN A 402 -22.35 -17.01 9.67
CA GLN A 402 -23.30 -18.09 9.99
C GLN A 402 -24.54 -18.14 9.09
N ASN A 403 -24.72 -17.16 8.20
CA ASN A 403 -25.91 -17.09 7.37
C ASN A 403 -25.99 -18.32 6.44
N VAL A 404 -27.20 -18.85 6.27
CA VAL A 404 -27.51 -20.01 5.42
C VAL A 404 -28.59 -19.66 4.38
N PRO A 405 -28.56 -20.26 3.18
CA PRO A 405 -29.59 -20.01 2.17
C PRO A 405 -30.98 -20.38 2.67
N LYS A 406 -32.00 -19.66 2.18
CA LYS A 406 -33.40 -20.06 2.43
C LYS A 406 -33.69 -21.40 1.75
N PRO A 407 -34.67 -22.19 2.23
CA PRO A 407 -35.08 -23.42 1.56
C PRO A 407 -35.35 -23.21 0.06
N GLY A 408 -34.71 -24.03 -0.77
CA GLY A 408 -34.81 -23.95 -2.24
C GLY A 408 -33.86 -22.95 -2.92
N GLN A 409 -33.01 -22.23 -2.17
CA GLN A 409 -31.95 -21.38 -2.71
C GLN A 409 -30.58 -22.05 -2.51
N GLY A 410 -29.66 -21.79 -3.45
CA GLY A 410 -28.25 -22.17 -3.31
C GLY A 410 -27.42 -21.07 -2.63
N GLU A 411 -26.17 -21.38 -2.32
CA GLU A 411 -25.21 -20.46 -1.68
C GLU A 411 -25.04 -19.14 -2.44
N ASN A 412 -25.13 -19.18 -3.77
CA ASN A 412 -25.09 -18.00 -4.65
C ASN A 412 -26.09 -16.89 -4.29
N SER A 413 -27.21 -17.22 -3.60
CA SER A 413 -28.21 -16.20 -3.21
C SER A 413 -27.75 -15.26 -2.10
N LEU A 414 -26.63 -15.57 -1.45
CA LEU A 414 -26.07 -14.83 -0.33
C LEU A 414 -24.74 -14.13 -0.66
N GLU A 415 -24.28 -14.23 -1.91
CA GLU A 415 -23.08 -13.53 -2.39
C GLU A 415 -23.11 -12.04 -2.01
N GLY A 416 -21.97 -11.56 -1.51
CA GLY A 416 -21.76 -10.20 -1.06
C GLY A 416 -22.31 -9.84 0.33
N ARG A 417 -23.01 -10.77 1.01
CA ARG A 417 -23.44 -10.59 2.41
C ARG A 417 -22.40 -11.05 3.43
N TYR A 418 -21.53 -11.97 3.05
CA TYR A 418 -20.41 -12.49 3.82
C TYR A 418 -19.31 -12.99 2.88
N PHE A 419 -18.17 -13.40 3.44
CA PHE A 419 -17.10 -14.00 2.65
C PHE A 419 -17.56 -15.36 2.10
N THR A 420 -17.63 -15.50 0.77
CA THR A 420 -18.27 -16.62 0.08
C THR A 420 -17.89 -18.00 0.64
N LYS A 421 -18.79 -18.98 0.56
CA LYS A 421 -18.49 -20.41 0.81
C LYS A 421 -18.31 -21.24 -0.46
N LEU A 422 -18.36 -20.60 -1.64
CA LEU A 422 -18.19 -21.25 -2.95
C LEU A 422 -16.71 -21.61 -3.25
N TRP A 423 -15.97 -22.07 -2.23
CA TRP A 423 -14.52 -22.22 -2.31
C TRP A 423 -14.09 -23.29 -3.32
N GLN A 424 -14.87 -24.35 -3.49
CA GLN A 424 -14.56 -25.37 -4.48
C GLN A 424 -14.67 -24.83 -5.92
N GLU A 425 -15.72 -24.05 -6.21
CA GLU A 425 -15.94 -23.44 -7.52
C GLU A 425 -14.90 -22.36 -7.82
N LEU A 426 -14.50 -21.62 -6.79
CA LEU A 426 -13.59 -20.48 -6.88
C LEU A 426 -12.12 -20.86 -6.61
N ASP A 427 -11.80 -22.12 -6.33
CA ASP A 427 -10.47 -22.59 -5.87
C ASP A 427 -9.90 -21.74 -4.71
N ILE A 428 -10.73 -21.44 -3.71
CA ILE A 428 -10.30 -20.77 -2.47
C ILE A 428 -9.79 -21.84 -1.50
N ARG A 429 -8.67 -21.56 -0.84
CA ARG A 429 -8.05 -22.45 0.15
C ARG A 429 -7.64 -21.66 1.38
N PHE A 430 -7.99 -22.19 2.55
CA PHE A 430 -7.42 -21.78 3.84
C PHE A 430 -6.88 -23.05 4.50
N ASP A 431 -5.55 -23.13 4.69
CA ASP A 431 -4.93 -24.33 5.26
C ASP A 431 -3.58 -24.02 5.92
N GLY A 432 -3.15 -24.84 6.87
CA GLY A 432 -1.88 -24.65 7.59
C GLY A 432 -1.80 -23.40 8.48
N ASP A 433 -2.79 -22.49 8.42
CA ASP A 433 -2.83 -21.29 9.26
C ASP A 433 -2.94 -21.64 10.76
N LEU A 434 -2.34 -20.82 11.61
CA LEU A 434 -2.54 -20.82 13.06
C LEU A 434 -3.32 -19.56 13.45
N ILE A 435 -4.58 -19.72 13.86
CA ILE A 435 -5.48 -18.60 14.15
C ILE A 435 -6.05 -18.70 15.57
N ASP A 436 -5.81 -17.66 16.37
CA ASP A 436 -6.31 -17.52 17.74
C ASP A 436 -7.70 -16.88 17.76
N HIS A 437 -8.71 -17.64 17.30
CA HIS A 437 -10.10 -17.20 17.37
C HIS A 437 -11.04 -18.36 17.70
N GLU A 438 -11.99 -18.14 18.62
CA GLU A 438 -12.90 -19.20 19.11
C GLU A 438 -13.74 -19.87 18.01
N TYR A 439 -13.97 -19.17 16.88
CA TYR A 439 -14.72 -19.72 15.73
C TYR A 439 -13.85 -20.56 14.78
N PHE A 440 -12.53 -20.42 14.83
CA PHE A 440 -11.62 -21.07 13.91
C PHE A 440 -11.04 -22.37 14.50
N PRO A 441 -10.87 -23.44 13.70
CA PRO A 441 -11.45 -23.66 12.38
C PRO A 441 -12.86 -24.28 12.48
N ASP A 442 -13.20 -24.91 13.61
CA ASP A 442 -14.28 -25.89 13.66
C ASP A 442 -15.66 -25.28 13.48
N LEU A 443 -15.97 -24.17 14.15
CA LEU A 443 -17.30 -23.55 14.00
C LEU A 443 -17.50 -23.01 12.57
N LEU A 444 -16.45 -22.48 11.95
CA LEU A 444 -16.50 -22.09 10.53
C LEU A 444 -16.70 -23.31 9.61
N ARG A 445 -16.01 -24.44 9.86
CA ARG A 445 -16.25 -25.70 9.12
C ARG A 445 -17.71 -26.16 9.25
N HIS A 446 -18.27 -26.13 10.46
CA HIS A 446 -19.67 -26.48 10.69
C HIS A 446 -20.65 -25.54 9.95
N ALA A 447 -20.28 -24.29 9.71
CA ALA A 447 -21.08 -23.36 8.89
C ALA A 447 -20.88 -23.51 7.38
N GLY A 448 -20.07 -24.46 6.93
CA GLY A 448 -19.89 -24.81 5.52
C GLY A 448 -18.65 -24.21 4.85
N TYR A 449 -17.72 -23.63 5.60
CA TYR A 449 -16.43 -23.19 5.05
C TYR A 449 -15.46 -24.40 4.94
N PRO A 450 -14.96 -24.77 3.75
CA PRO A 450 -14.08 -25.93 3.57
C PRO A 450 -12.63 -25.59 3.95
N ILE A 451 -12.42 -25.21 5.22
CA ILE A 451 -11.09 -24.96 5.80
C ILE A 451 -10.33 -26.30 5.87
N GLY A 452 -9.12 -26.30 5.31
CA GLY A 452 -8.26 -27.47 5.18
C GLY A 452 -7.84 -28.07 6.52
N VAL A 453 -7.39 -29.32 6.48
CA VAL A 453 -7.22 -30.16 7.68
C VAL A 453 -6.00 -29.78 8.51
N ASP A 454 -5.02 -29.11 7.91
CA ASP A 454 -3.79 -28.67 8.57
C ASP A 454 -3.94 -27.28 9.20
N ALA A 455 -5.13 -26.66 9.12
CA ALA A 455 -5.47 -25.45 9.85
C ALA A 455 -5.57 -25.68 11.37
N ASN A 456 -4.88 -24.86 12.14
CA ASN A 456 -4.68 -25.00 13.58
C ASN A 456 -5.44 -23.92 14.38
N PRO A 457 -6.28 -24.30 15.36
CA PRO A 457 -6.82 -23.36 16.33
C PRO A 457 -5.81 -23.04 17.43
N GLY A 458 -6.02 -21.90 18.08
CA GLY A 458 -5.48 -21.63 19.42
C GLY A 458 -4.51 -20.46 19.47
N PRO A 459 -4.01 -20.13 20.67
CA PRO A 459 -3.18 -18.96 20.90
C PRO A 459 -1.93 -19.02 20.05
N VAL A 460 -1.67 -17.94 19.31
CA VAL A 460 -0.41 -17.81 18.58
C VAL A 460 0.70 -17.52 19.59
N PRO A 461 1.76 -18.35 19.67
CA PRO A 461 2.78 -18.23 20.71
C PRO A 461 3.81 -17.13 20.37
N PHE A 462 3.35 -15.92 20.05
CA PHE A 462 4.21 -14.77 19.83
C PHE A 462 5.06 -14.46 21.07
N ARG A 463 6.29 -13.99 20.88
CA ARG A 463 7.19 -13.56 21.97
C ARG A 463 6.55 -12.46 22.81
N SER A 464 5.88 -11.52 22.14
CA SER A 464 5.00 -10.55 22.77
C SER A 464 4.00 -10.03 21.73
N THR A 465 2.85 -9.56 22.21
CA THR A 465 1.88 -8.82 21.38
C THR A 465 2.13 -7.31 21.44
N ALA A 466 3.31 -6.89 21.91
CA ALA A 466 3.70 -5.49 22.01
C ALA A 466 3.56 -4.78 20.66
N PHE A 467 2.95 -3.60 20.71
CA PHE A 467 2.56 -2.85 19.53
C PHE A 467 3.76 -2.41 18.70
N GLY A 468 3.76 -2.78 17.42
CA GLY A 468 4.63 -2.23 16.39
C GLY A 468 6.13 -2.51 16.54
N LYS A 469 6.48 -3.62 17.20
CA LYS A 469 7.85 -4.15 17.29
C LYS A 469 7.98 -5.45 16.49
N PRO A 470 8.59 -5.45 15.29
CA PRO A 470 8.68 -6.62 14.40
C PRO A 470 9.12 -7.92 15.05
N GLU A 471 10.15 -7.85 15.89
CA GLU A 471 10.74 -8.99 16.58
C GLU A 471 9.82 -9.67 17.59
N GLU A 472 8.78 -8.97 18.06
CA GLU A 472 7.86 -9.48 19.07
C GLU A 472 6.84 -10.46 18.49
N LEU A 473 6.57 -10.37 17.17
CA LEU A 473 5.75 -11.35 16.44
C LEU A 473 6.54 -12.60 16.01
N LYS A 474 7.75 -12.81 16.53
CA LYS A 474 8.44 -14.11 16.45
C LYS A 474 7.69 -15.13 17.29
N LEU A 475 7.61 -16.37 16.81
CA LEU A 475 7.06 -17.48 17.61
C LEU A 475 8.09 -17.93 18.66
N THR A 476 7.62 -18.17 19.89
CA THR A 476 8.40 -18.75 20.99
C THR A 476 8.47 -20.27 20.91
N VAL A 477 7.52 -20.88 20.21
CA VAL A 477 7.45 -22.31 19.93
C VAL A 477 7.21 -22.47 18.44
N GLN A 478 8.01 -23.31 17.80
CA GLN A 478 7.86 -23.61 16.38
C GLN A 478 6.55 -24.36 16.14
N VAL A 479 5.79 -23.91 15.15
CA VAL A 479 4.55 -24.57 14.71
C VAL A 479 4.75 -24.90 13.23
N ALA A 480 4.79 -26.20 12.92
CA ALA A 480 5.12 -26.67 11.58
C ALA A 480 4.17 -26.07 10.53
N ALA A 481 4.73 -25.53 9.45
CA ALA A 481 3.96 -25.11 8.29
C ALA A 481 3.77 -26.26 7.31
N MET A 482 2.63 -26.25 6.62
CA MET A 482 2.35 -27.18 5.55
C MET A 482 3.17 -26.81 4.29
N PRO A 483 3.97 -27.73 3.73
CA PRO A 483 4.67 -27.48 2.47
C PRO A 483 3.70 -27.39 1.30
N PHE A 484 3.98 -26.54 0.32
CA PHE A 484 3.16 -26.42 -0.88
C PHE A 484 3.98 -26.04 -2.13
N GLN A 485 3.35 -26.13 -3.29
CA GLN A 485 3.92 -25.67 -4.57
C GLN A 485 3.23 -24.36 -4.98
N MET A 486 4.04 -23.35 -5.21
CA MET A 486 3.61 -22.03 -5.66
C MET A 486 3.74 -21.95 -7.18
N GLN A 487 2.65 -21.67 -7.88
CA GLN A 487 2.68 -21.44 -9.32
C GLN A 487 3.23 -20.04 -9.63
N LEU A 488 4.15 -19.95 -10.59
CA LEU A 488 4.73 -18.71 -11.08
C LEU A 488 4.11 -18.26 -12.42
N PRO A 489 4.18 -16.95 -12.79
CA PRO A 489 3.57 -16.44 -14.02
C PRO A 489 4.09 -17.06 -15.33
N ASP A 490 5.32 -17.57 -15.34
CA ASP A 490 5.94 -18.23 -16.49
C ASP A 490 5.66 -19.75 -16.56
N GLY A 491 4.78 -20.25 -15.68
CA GLY A 491 4.39 -21.65 -15.59
C GLY A 491 5.35 -22.53 -14.78
N ARG A 492 6.47 -21.98 -14.27
CA ARG A 492 7.29 -22.70 -13.29
C ARG A 492 6.52 -22.91 -11.99
N GLU A 493 6.87 -23.96 -11.27
CA GLU A 493 6.46 -24.16 -9.88
C GLU A 493 7.64 -23.93 -8.94
N GLN A 494 7.38 -23.31 -7.81
CA GLN A 494 8.36 -23.08 -6.77
C GLN A 494 7.89 -23.73 -5.47
N SER A 495 8.72 -24.64 -4.93
CA SER A 495 8.42 -25.28 -3.66
C SER A 495 8.61 -24.30 -2.51
N VAL A 496 7.61 -24.23 -1.63
CA VAL A 496 7.68 -23.53 -0.35
C VAL A 496 7.64 -24.58 0.76
N ALA A 497 8.83 -24.98 1.21
CA ALA A 497 9.05 -26.03 2.18
C ALA A 497 10.45 -25.88 2.81
N GLY A 498 10.71 -26.62 3.89
CA GLY A 498 12.02 -26.65 4.56
C GLY A 498 11.99 -27.53 5.81
N ALA A 499 13.17 -27.94 6.30
CA ALA A 499 13.28 -28.80 7.49
C ALA A 499 12.69 -28.13 8.75
N ASP A 500 12.87 -26.81 8.88
CA ASP A 500 12.39 -26.01 10.01
C ASP A 500 11.28 -25.03 9.60
N TYR A 501 10.57 -25.35 8.52
CA TYR A 501 9.55 -24.46 7.97
C TYR A 501 8.36 -24.31 8.93
N THR A 502 8.11 -23.08 9.36
CA THR A 502 7.14 -22.74 10.40
C THR A 502 6.08 -21.77 9.89
N VAL A 503 4.91 -21.76 10.51
CA VAL A 503 3.86 -20.76 10.21
C VAL A 503 4.34 -19.35 10.59
N GLY A 504 3.73 -18.34 9.97
CA GLY A 504 4.00 -16.93 10.25
C GLY A 504 5.22 -16.37 9.51
N ALA A 505 5.44 -15.07 9.71
CA ALA A 505 6.42 -14.26 8.99
C ALA A 505 7.86 -14.45 9.42
N TRP A 506 8.14 -15.18 10.50
CA TRP A 506 9.49 -15.42 10.98
C TRP A 506 9.86 -16.90 10.84
N GLN A 507 11.00 -17.18 10.23
CA GLN A 507 11.62 -18.50 10.11
C GLN A 507 12.85 -18.54 11.04
N GLY A 508 12.59 -18.85 12.32
CA GLY A 508 13.56 -18.66 13.39
C GLY A 508 13.91 -17.18 13.57
N GLU A 509 15.17 -16.81 13.39
CA GLU A 509 15.64 -15.43 13.61
C GLU A 509 15.49 -14.50 12.40
N ARG A 510 15.08 -15.02 11.24
CA ARG A 510 14.97 -14.25 9.99
C ARG A 510 13.52 -14.17 9.50
N PRO A 511 13.11 -13.06 8.87
CA PRO A 511 11.82 -13.02 8.20
C PRO A 511 11.76 -14.04 7.07
N PHE A 512 10.57 -14.60 6.84
CA PHE A 512 10.29 -15.43 5.68
C PHE A 512 10.49 -14.60 4.41
N THR A 513 11.25 -15.15 3.48
CA THR A 513 11.44 -14.55 2.16
C THR A 513 11.61 -15.64 1.12
N ILE A 514 11.12 -15.35 -0.08
CA ILE A 514 11.50 -16.07 -1.29
C ILE A 514 12.59 -15.25 -1.98
N GLU A 515 13.68 -15.90 -2.37
CA GLU A 515 14.75 -15.22 -3.10
C GLU A 515 14.22 -14.67 -4.43
N LYS A 516 14.53 -13.40 -4.70
CA LYS A 516 14.23 -12.66 -5.95
C LYS A 516 12.82 -12.95 -6.52
N PRO A 517 11.79 -12.19 -6.12
CA PRO A 517 10.52 -12.14 -6.85
C PRO A 517 10.78 -12.13 -8.36
N MET A 518 10.09 -12.98 -9.13
CA MET A 518 10.39 -13.23 -10.56
C MET A 518 10.67 -11.96 -11.35
N PHE A 519 9.91 -10.90 -11.08
CA PHE A 519 10.09 -9.60 -11.70
C PHE A 519 11.52 -9.03 -11.62
N TYR A 520 12.24 -9.26 -10.51
CA TYR A 520 13.62 -8.79 -10.36
C TYR A 520 14.59 -9.46 -11.35
N GLU A 521 14.28 -10.64 -11.88
CA GLU A 521 15.11 -11.30 -12.91
C GLU A 521 15.26 -10.40 -14.16
N TYR A 522 14.29 -9.53 -14.41
CA TYR A 522 14.23 -8.66 -15.60
C TYR A 522 14.44 -7.17 -15.26
N TRP A 523 14.76 -6.83 -14.01
CA TRP A 523 14.92 -5.45 -13.58
C TRP A 523 16.29 -4.88 -13.92
N LEU A 524 16.31 -3.72 -14.58
CA LEU A 524 17.54 -2.99 -14.93
C LEU A 524 17.76 -1.83 -13.97
N TYR A 525 18.77 -1.94 -13.09
CA TYR A 525 19.21 -0.82 -12.26
C TYR A 525 20.10 0.15 -13.06
N PRO A 526 20.02 1.48 -12.79
CA PRO A 526 21.04 2.43 -13.24
C PRO A 526 22.40 2.04 -12.67
N LYS A 527 23.46 2.07 -13.48
CA LYS A 527 24.81 1.82 -12.98
C LYS A 527 25.40 3.15 -12.46
N PRO A 528 25.96 3.19 -11.24
CA PRO A 528 26.63 4.39 -10.76
C PRO A 528 27.74 4.79 -11.74
N CYS A 529 27.80 6.06 -12.13
CA CYS A 529 28.96 6.59 -12.84
C CYS A 529 30.17 6.58 -11.88
N GLY A 530 31.13 5.69 -12.12
CA GLY A 530 32.47 5.80 -11.54
C GLY A 530 32.61 5.46 -10.06
N LYS A 531 32.33 4.21 -9.67
CA LYS A 531 33.16 3.46 -8.71
C LYS A 531 33.28 2.04 -9.23
N GLY A 532 34.52 1.57 -9.40
CA GLY A 532 34.80 0.22 -9.85
C GLY A 532 34.11 -0.81 -8.97
N ASP A 533 33.79 -1.96 -9.57
CA ASP A 533 33.23 -3.12 -8.91
C ASP A 533 33.96 -3.41 -7.59
N GLN A 534 33.37 -3.01 -6.48
CA GLN A 534 33.47 -3.77 -5.24
C GLN A 534 32.11 -4.39 -5.03
N ALA A 535 32.03 -5.66 -5.42
CA ALA A 535 30.97 -6.56 -5.03
C ALA A 535 30.85 -6.55 -3.51
N GLU A 536 29.70 -6.12 -3.01
CA GLU A 536 29.28 -6.49 -1.66
C GLU A 536 28.54 -7.83 -1.77
N ASN A 537 29.10 -8.83 -1.08
CA ASN A 537 28.49 -10.12 -0.79
C ASN A 537 27.31 -9.98 0.17
#